data_AF-A0A1Q9LMA2-F1
#
_entry.id   AF-A0A1Q9LMA2-F1
#
_cell.length_a   1.000
_cell.length_b   1.000
_cell.length_c   1.000
_cell.angle_alpha   90.00
_cell.angle_beta   90.00
_cell.angle_gamma   90.00
#
_symmetry.space_group_name_H-M   'P 1'
#
loop_
_entity.id
_entity.type
_entity.pdbx_description
1 polymer ?
#
loop_
_entity_poly.entity_id
_entity_poly.type
_entity_poly.pdbx_seq_one_letter_code
_entity_poly.pdbx_strand_id
1 'polypeptide(L)'
;MRSSALAPALVFAAVVAAVLPGTAVAAPVLRPLPTPAPAYTSWAQGVTPSGLVVGTIRPAGSLDQQAVTWRGGVLRPLDTHPSQAIEFNDRDQVVGTRTVDGVRTGVLWSGGAAVDLLPPGTTTSVALGIANTGEVLVRGTTPAFTNVVATWRAGTWRTLSEDAFTAAIGPLGDVAVWTGQGTRVFPRGQSRGIEVPNPFGGTFPPNPLEVNARGDVLFDLWPDSGGTRVGLWRRGALTELGTLGGDQTIAAVPGFGRGRYLNDAGEVTGSSETASGAYHAFRWRDGRMTDLTPTSATSTRGFSINQLGDVAGTSAIPGTGRYEGRVWTRTGRTTALAPTAADRKIDWLALSPFGTSVVGAESDGAFNRHAISSAGW
;
A
#
# COMPACT_ATOMS: atom_id res chain seq x y z
N MET A 1 76.82 -12.13 13.75
CA MET A 1 75.37 -12.36 13.58
C MET A 1 74.65 -11.02 13.67
N ARG A 2 74.30 -10.41 12.54
CA ARG A 2 73.35 -9.28 12.49
C ARG A 2 72.43 -9.53 11.29
N SER A 3 71.20 -9.91 11.58
CA SER A 3 70.11 -10.16 10.64
C SER A 3 69.54 -8.83 10.17
N SER A 4 69.67 -8.53 8.87
CA SER A 4 68.96 -7.43 8.21
C SER A 4 67.65 -7.98 7.62
N ALA A 5 66.53 -7.66 8.26
CA ALA A 5 65.20 -7.95 7.76
C ALA A 5 64.80 -6.92 6.68
N LEU A 6 64.45 -7.40 5.49
CA LEU A 6 63.82 -6.63 4.42
C LEU A 6 62.31 -6.51 4.72
N ALA A 7 61.80 -5.29 4.82
CA ALA A 7 60.35 -5.03 4.86
C ALA A 7 59.77 -5.08 3.43
N PRO A 8 58.59 -5.68 3.19
CA PRO A 8 57.96 -5.64 1.88
C PRO A 8 57.24 -4.30 1.68
N ALA A 9 57.53 -3.63 0.57
CA ALA A 9 56.79 -2.46 0.12
C ALA A 9 55.41 -2.88 -0.39
N LEU A 10 54.35 -2.43 0.30
CA LEU A 10 52.96 -2.54 -0.17
C LEU A 10 52.72 -1.52 -1.29
N VAL A 11 52.60 -1.99 -2.53
CA VAL A 11 52.11 -1.20 -3.65
C VAL A 11 50.59 -1.14 -3.55
N PHE A 12 50.04 0.03 -3.15
CA PHE A 12 48.62 0.31 -3.27
C PHE A 12 48.29 0.58 -4.74
N ALA A 13 47.74 -0.42 -5.44
CA ALA A 13 47.08 -0.19 -6.72
C ALA A 13 45.75 0.54 -6.47
N ALA A 14 45.68 1.81 -6.86
CA ALA A 14 44.42 2.54 -6.89
C ALA A 14 43.52 1.93 -7.98
N VAL A 15 42.52 1.15 -7.57
CA VAL A 15 41.43 0.73 -8.47
C VAL A 15 40.53 1.94 -8.68
N VAL A 16 40.74 2.64 -9.79
CA VAL A 16 39.74 3.59 -10.31
C VAL A 16 38.57 2.73 -10.83
N ALA A 17 37.51 2.63 -10.04
CA ALA A 17 36.26 2.03 -10.49
C ALA A 17 35.69 2.91 -11.61
N ALA A 18 35.85 2.47 -12.85
CA ALA A 18 35.16 3.07 -13.98
C ALA A 18 33.66 2.90 -13.77
N VAL A 19 32.94 4.01 -13.56
CA VAL A 19 31.48 4.04 -13.60
C VAL A 19 31.10 3.81 -15.07
N LEU A 20 30.78 2.56 -15.41
CA LEU A 20 30.13 2.27 -16.69
C LEU A 20 28.79 3.02 -16.70
N PRO A 21 28.48 3.80 -17.76
CA PRO A 21 27.16 4.40 -17.88
C PRO A 21 26.13 3.27 -17.88
N GLY A 22 25.33 3.22 -16.81
CA GLY A 22 24.27 2.23 -16.67
C GLY A 22 23.37 2.30 -17.91
N THR A 23 23.17 1.15 -18.55
CA THR A 23 22.20 1.02 -19.63
C THR A 23 20.87 1.57 -19.14
N ALA A 24 20.32 2.55 -19.88
CA ALA A 24 19.02 3.11 -19.55
C ALA A 24 17.99 1.97 -19.59
N VAL A 25 17.51 1.55 -18.42
CA VAL A 25 16.40 0.61 -18.32
C VAL A 25 15.21 1.29 -19.00
N ALA A 26 14.71 0.68 -20.07
CA ALA A 26 13.53 1.17 -20.78
C ALA A 26 12.40 1.41 -19.78
N ALA A 27 11.64 2.49 -19.98
CA ALA A 27 10.49 2.79 -19.13
C ALA A 27 9.53 1.59 -19.08
N PRO A 28 8.98 1.23 -17.91
CA PRO A 28 7.99 0.16 -17.83
C PRO A 28 6.81 0.50 -18.74
N VAL A 29 6.36 -0.47 -19.53
CA VAL A 29 5.19 -0.32 -20.42
C VAL A 29 4.00 -0.98 -19.74
N LEU A 30 2.93 -0.22 -19.52
CA LEU A 30 1.70 -0.73 -18.93
C LEU A 30 0.92 -1.55 -19.98
N ARG A 31 0.41 -2.71 -19.56
CA ARG A 31 -0.44 -3.59 -20.37
C ARG A 31 -1.69 -3.97 -19.57
N PRO A 32 -2.84 -4.17 -20.21
CA PRO A 32 -4.03 -4.70 -19.53
C PRO A 32 -3.75 -6.10 -18.96
N LEU A 33 -4.22 -6.34 -17.74
CA LEU A 33 -4.29 -7.69 -17.20
C LEU A 33 -5.52 -8.40 -17.78
N PRO A 34 -5.39 -9.67 -18.16
CA PRO A 34 -6.46 -10.39 -18.85
C PRO A 34 -7.63 -10.64 -17.92
N THR A 35 -8.82 -10.67 -18.49
CA THR A 35 -10.06 -11.06 -17.83
C THR A 35 -10.69 -12.24 -18.58
N PRO A 36 -11.62 -13.01 -17.96
CA PRO A 36 -12.25 -14.14 -18.65
C PRO A 36 -13.03 -13.75 -19.92
N ALA A 37 -13.56 -12.53 -19.97
CA ALA A 37 -14.20 -11.94 -21.13
C ALA A 37 -14.03 -10.40 -21.13
N PRO A 38 -14.30 -9.70 -22.26
CA PRO A 38 -14.14 -8.25 -22.34
C PRO A 38 -15.04 -7.43 -21.40
N ALA A 39 -16.23 -7.92 -21.07
CA ALA A 39 -17.22 -7.22 -20.25
C ALA A 39 -16.96 -7.39 -18.74
N TYR A 40 -15.71 -7.27 -18.31
CA TYR A 40 -15.33 -7.35 -16.89
C TYR A 40 -14.72 -6.03 -16.42
N THR A 41 -15.13 -5.60 -15.23
CA THR A 41 -14.33 -4.66 -14.45
C THR A 41 -13.25 -5.45 -13.72
N SER A 42 -12.03 -4.94 -13.69
CA SER A 42 -10.93 -5.53 -12.95
C SER A 42 -10.16 -4.48 -12.15
N TRP A 43 -9.68 -4.89 -10.98
CA TRP A 43 -8.90 -4.05 -10.08
C TRP A 43 -7.74 -4.87 -9.53
N ALA A 44 -6.52 -4.35 -9.63
CA ALA A 44 -5.42 -4.87 -8.85
C ALA A 44 -5.45 -4.27 -7.43
N GLN A 45 -5.05 -5.03 -6.42
CA GLN A 45 -4.70 -4.48 -5.11
C GLN A 45 -3.23 -4.11 -5.05
N GLY A 46 -2.35 -4.91 -5.67
CA GLY A 46 -0.91 -4.67 -5.68
C GLY A 46 -0.13 -5.85 -6.27
N VAL A 47 1.19 -5.82 -6.09
CA VAL A 47 2.11 -6.82 -6.61
C VAL A 47 3.13 -7.24 -5.54
N THR A 48 3.33 -8.55 -5.39
CA THR A 48 4.28 -9.13 -4.43
C THR A 48 5.72 -9.06 -4.96
N PRO A 49 6.75 -9.29 -4.12
CA PRO A 49 8.13 -9.37 -4.60
C PRO A 49 8.35 -10.46 -5.66
N SER A 50 7.54 -11.51 -5.67
CA SER A 50 7.64 -12.61 -6.65
C SER A 50 7.01 -12.27 -8.00
N GLY A 51 6.37 -11.09 -8.12
CA GLY A 51 5.64 -10.65 -9.31
C GLY A 51 4.20 -11.16 -9.38
N LEU A 52 3.65 -11.74 -8.30
CA LEU A 52 2.23 -12.07 -8.23
C LEU A 52 1.42 -10.77 -8.14
N VAL A 53 0.57 -10.52 -9.12
CA VAL A 53 -0.43 -9.45 -9.01
C VAL A 53 -1.67 -10.02 -8.34
N VAL A 54 -2.16 -9.36 -7.30
CA VAL A 54 -3.37 -9.73 -6.57
C VAL A 54 -4.50 -8.79 -6.97
N GLY A 55 -5.70 -9.32 -7.17
CA GLY A 55 -6.82 -8.57 -7.71
C GLY A 55 -8.19 -9.02 -7.30
N THR A 56 -9.16 -8.29 -7.80
CA THR A 56 -10.54 -8.73 -7.88
C THR A 56 -11.10 -8.39 -9.26
N ILE A 57 -11.95 -9.25 -9.79
CA ILE A 57 -12.70 -9.04 -11.04
C ILE A 57 -14.19 -9.06 -10.76
N ARG A 58 -14.96 -8.43 -11.64
CA ARG A 58 -16.42 -8.45 -11.59
C ARG A 58 -17.00 -8.46 -13.01
N PRO A 59 -17.84 -9.46 -13.37
CA PRO A 59 -18.58 -9.45 -14.62
C PRO A 59 -19.52 -8.24 -14.67
N ALA A 60 -19.72 -7.67 -15.85
CA ALA A 60 -20.72 -6.61 -16.07
C ALA A 60 -22.12 -7.10 -15.68
N GLY A 61 -22.87 -6.24 -14.97
CA GLY A 61 -24.22 -6.55 -14.51
C GLY A 61 -24.30 -7.50 -13.30
N SER A 62 -23.18 -8.03 -12.82
CA SER A 62 -23.13 -8.87 -11.61
C SER A 62 -22.71 -8.06 -10.38
N LEU A 63 -23.30 -8.40 -9.23
CA LEU A 63 -22.80 -7.95 -7.91
C LEU A 63 -21.71 -8.89 -7.38
N ASP A 64 -21.59 -10.09 -7.94
CA ASP A 64 -20.63 -11.09 -7.52
C ASP A 64 -19.24 -10.74 -8.04
N GLN A 65 -18.35 -10.51 -7.09
CA GLN A 65 -16.93 -10.30 -7.32
C GLN A 65 -16.19 -11.61 -7.16
N GLN A 66 -15.01 -11.70 -7.77
CA GLN A 66 -14.11 -12.84 -7.61
C GLN A 66 -12.69 -12.36 -7.32
N ALA A 67 -12.12 -12.85 -6.22
CA ALA A 67 -10.72 -12.67 -5.89
C ALA A 67 -9.86 -13.49 -6.88
N VAL A 68 -8.84 -12.85 -7.45
CA VAL A 68 -7.98 -13.45 -8.49
C VAL A 68 -6.52 -13.09 -8.26
N THR A 69 -5.65 -13.81 -8.94
CA THR A 69 -4.25 -13.46 -9.13
C THR A 69 -3.88 -13.46 -10.60
N TRP A 70 -2.84 -12.70 -10.95
CA TRP A 70 -2.18 -12.79 -12.26
C TRP A 70 -0.69 -13.05 -12.08
N ARG A 71 -0.17 -13.98 -12.88
CA ARG A 71 1.28 -14.25 -12.98
C ARG A 71 1.62 -14.70 -14.40
N GLY A 72 2.66 -14.11 -15.00
CA GLY A 72 3.01 -14.35 -16.41
C GLY A 72 1.80 -14.13 -17.33
N GLY A 73 0.95 -13.18 -16.94
CA GLY A 73 -0.31 -12.87 -17.59
C GLY A 73 -1.33 -14.02 -17.69
N VAL A 74 -1.26 -14.99 -16.78
CA VAL A 74 -2.33 -15.97 -16.57
C VAL A 74 -3.18 -15.51 -15.39
N LEU A 75 -4.49 -15.32 -15.61
CA LEU A 75 -5.45 -15.10 -14.53
C LEU A 75 -5.77 -16.42 -13.83
N ARG A 76 -5.80 -16.43 -12.50
CA ARG A 76 -6.24 -17.56 -11.68
C ARG A 76 -7.21 -17.11 -10.59
N PRO A 77 -8.44 -17.62 -10.54
CA PRO A 77 -9.32 -17.43 -9.39
C PRO A 77 -8.71 -18.02 -8.12
N LEU A 78 -8.88 -17.31 -7.00
CA LEU A 78 -8.50 -17.80 -5.67
C LEU A 78 -9.59 -18.65 -5.03
N ASP A 79 -10.85 -18.45 -5.44
CA ASP A 79 -12.01 -19.12 -4.90
C ASP A 79 -13.06 -19.41 -5.98
N THR A 80 -13.91 -20.39 -5.72
CA THR A 80 -15.11 -20.67 -6.52
C THR A 80 -16.32 -19.88 -6.06
N HIS A 81 -16.29 -19.33 -4.84
CA HIS A 81 -17.37 -18.55 -4.26
C HIS A 81 -17.18 -17.04 -4.53
N PRO A 82 -18.26 -16.24 -4.45
CA PRO A 82 -18.14 -14.78 -4.47
C PRO A 82 -17.13 -14.30 -3.42
N SER A 83 -16.16 -13.52 -3.87
CA SER A 83 -14.99 -13.18 -3.07
C SER A 83 -14.35 -11.86 -3.50
N GLN A 84 -13.61 -11.26 -2.58
CA GLN A 84 -12.86 -10.03 -2.81
C GLN A 84 -11.50 -10.15 -2.13
N ALA A 85 -10.43 -9.89 -2.87
CA ALA A 85 -9.09 -9.75 -2.29
C ALA A 85 -8.96 -8.37 -1.64
N ILE A 86 -8.40 -8.31 -0.44
CA ILE A 86 -8.26 -7.07 0.34
C ILE A 86 -6.79 -6.74 0.56
N GLU A 87 -5.99 -7.70 1.04
CA GLU A 87 -4.57 -7.51 1.33
C GLU A 87 -3.77 -8.77 0.98
N PHE A 88 -2.45 -8.61 0.90
CA PHE A 88 -1.53 -9.70 0.61
C PHE A 88 -0.19 -9.47 1.30
N ASN A 89 0.64 -10.52 1.38
CA ASN A 89 1.97 -10.44 1.97
C ASN A 89 3.06 -10.86 0.98
N ASP A 90 4.32 -10.75 1.40
CA ASP A 90 5.49 -11.07 0.56
C ASP A 90 5.66 -12.58 0.32
N ARG A 91 4.83 -13.42 0.95
CA ARG A 91 4.81 -14.88 0.78
C ARG A 91 3.73 -15.35 -0.18
N ASP A 92 3.21 -14.45 -1.01
CA ASP A 92 2.13 -14.74 -1.97
C ASP A 92 0.84 -15.26 -1.29
N GLN A 93 0.62 -14.91 -0.02
CA GLN A 93 -0.62 -15.18 0.69
C GLN A 93 -1.56 -13.99 0.53
N VAL A 94 -2.84 -14.27 0.33
CA VAL A 94 -3.86 -13.26 0.10
C VAL A 94 -4.94 -13.40 1.16
N VAL A 95 -5.42 -12.27 1.67
CA VAL A 95 -6.59 -12.24 2.55
C VAL A 95 -7.68 -11.37 1.97
N GLY A 96 -8.90 -11.65 2.36
CA GLY A 96 -10.05 -10.91 1.87
C GLY A 96 -11.35 -11.33 2.49
N THR A 97 -12.41 -11.28 1.69
CA THR A 97 -13.73 -11.80 2.07
C THR A 97 -14.23 -12.84 1.09
N ARG A 98 -15.02 -13.77 1.61
CA ARG A 98 -15.70 -14.82 0.86
C ARG A 98 -17.13 -14.94 1.35
N THR A 99 -18.07 -15.21 0.45
CA THR A 99 -19.46 -15.47 0.79
C THR A 99 -19.82 -16.91 0.47
N VAL A 100 -20.14 -17.69 1.50
CA VAL A 100 -20.60 -19.09 1.36
C VAL A 100 -21.99 -19.18 1.97
N ASP A 101 -22.96 -19.70 1.22
CA ASP A 101 -24.37 -19.83 1.65
C ASP A 101 -24.96 -18.54 2.25
N GLY A 102 -24.60 -17.38 1.66
CA GLY A 102 -25.06 -16.05 2.09
C GLY A 102 -24.30 -15.46 3.29
N VAL A 103 -23.39 -16.21 3.91
CA VAL A 103 -22.57 -15.73 5.03
C VAL A 103 -21.25 -15.18 4.53
N ARG A 104 -20.99 -13.90 4.81
CA ARG A 104 -19.72 -13.24 4.48
C ARG A 104 -18.71 -13.41 5.61
N THR A 105 -17.59 -14.07 5.32
CA THR A 105 -16.47 -14.27 6.24
C THR A 105 -15.18 -13.67 5.68
N GLY A 106 -14.27 -13.31 6.59
CA GLY A 106 -12.87 -13.10 6.26
C GLY A 106 -12.26 -14.44 5.83
N VAL A 107 -11.27 -14.41 4.96
CA VAL A 107 -10.62 -15.62 4.44
C VAL A 107 -9.14 -15.37 4.19
N LEU A 108 -8.33 -16.41 4.39
CA LEU A 108 -6.94 -16.51 3.97
C LEU A 108 -6.80 -17.53 2.85
N TRP A 109 -6.32 -17.10 1.70
CA TRP A 109 -5.88 -17.98 0.61
C TRP A 109 -4.35 -18.14 0.63
N SER A 110 -3.89 -19.38 0.72
CA SER A 110 -2.47 -19.71 0.79
C SER A 110 -2.22 -21.09 0.20
N GLY A 111 -1.30 -21.19 -0.78
CA GLY A 111 -0.92 -22.49 -1.36
C GLY A 111 -2.07 -23.27 -2.01
N GLY A 112 -3.10 -22.58 -2.51
CA GLY A 112 -4.29 -23.20 -3.10
C GLY A 112 -5.37 -23.64 -2.10
N ALA A 113 -5.14 -23.45 -0.79
CA ALA A 113 -6.14 -23.67 0.25
C ALA A 113 -6.77 -22.34 0.69
N ALA A 114 -8.02 -22.41 1.15
CA ALA A 114 -8.74 -21.31 1.77
C ALA A 114 -9.04 -21.66 3.23
N VAL A 115 -8.84 -20.70 4.14
CA VAL A 115 -9.19 -20.80 5.56
C VAL A 115 -10.15 -19.68 5.90
N ASP A 116 -11.37 -20.02 6.31
CA ASP A 116 -12.35 -19.03 6.77
C ASP A 116 -11.95 -18.51 8.17
N LEU A 117 -12.05 -17.19 8.34
CA LEU A 117 -11.54 -16.46 9.49
C LEU A 117 -12.69 -15.76 10.21
N LEU A 118 -13.35 -16.46 11.13
CA LEU A 118 -14.43 -15.94 11.95
C LEU A 118 -13.98 -15.81 13.41
N PRO A 119 -13.73 -14.59 13.93
CA PRO A 119 -13.39 -14.40 15.34
C PRO A 119 -14.45 -15.02 16.27
N PRO A 120 -14.06 -15.60 17.42
CA PRO A 120 -15.01 -16.19 18.36
C PRO A 120 -16.12 -15.20 18.76
N GLY A 121 -17.37 -15.67 18.76
CA GLY A 121 -18.54 -14.86 19.12
C GLY A 121 -19.08 -13.93 18.01
N THR A 122 -18.55 -14.03 16.79
CA THR A 122 -18.98 -13.21 15.63
C THR A 122 -19.79 -14.02 14.61
N THR A 123 -20.64 -13.36 13.84
CA THR A 123 -21.50 -13.96 12.80
C THR A 123 -21.03 -13.68 11.38
N THR A 124 -20.25 -12.62 11.20
CA THR A 124 -19.63 -12.24 9.93
C THR A 124 -18.25 -11.66 10.21
N SER A 125 -17.39 -11.62 9.19
CA SER A 125 -16.06 -11.05 9.33
C SER A 125 -15.46 -10.56 8.02
N VAL A 126 -14.39 -9.78 8.15
CA VAL A 126 -13.57 -9.25 7.06
C VAL A 126 -12.11 -9.36 7.49
N ALA A 127 -11.26 -9.94 6.65
CA ALA A 127 -9.82 -9.84 6.85
C ALA A 127 -9.33 -8.45 6.40
N LEU A 128 -8.65 -7.74 7.30
CA LEU A 128 -8.20 -6.36 7.09
C LEU A 128 -6.76 -6.28 6.61
N GLY A 129 -5.92 -7.26 6.97
CA GLY A 129 -4.52 -7.29 6.59
C GLY A 129 -3.81 -8.56 7.01
N ILE A 130 -2.63 -8.80 6.45
CA ILE A 130 -1.82 -9.99 6.70
C ILE A 130 -0.35 -9.64 6.84
N ALA A 131 0.27 -10.11 7.92
CA ALA A 131 1.70 -10.00 8.11
C ALA A 131 2.45 -11.08 7.32
N ASN A 132 3.72 -10.82 6.99
CA ASN A 132 4.64 -11.85 6.51
C ASN A 132 4.81 -12.96 7.55
N THR A 133 4.53 -12.78 8.84
CA THR A 133 4.57 -13.86 9.84
C THR A 133 3.44 -14.89 9.70
N GLY A 134 2.46 -14.62 8.83
CA GLY A 134 1.22 -15.40 8.68
C GLY A 134 0.12 -15.01 9.67
N GLU A 135 0.34 -13.97 10.48
CA GLU A 135 -0.69 -13.39 11.34
C GLU A 135 -1.66 -12.57 10.49
N VAL A 136 -2.96 -12.80 10.63
CA VAL A 136 -4.02 -12.12 9.90
C VAL A 136 -4.80 -11.24 10.87
N LEU A 137 -4.96 -9.97 10.52
CA LEU A 137 -5.82 -9.04 11.22
C LEU A 137 -7.25 -9.14 10.68
N VAL A 138 -8.21 -9.34 11.57
CA VAL A 138 -9.61 -9.61 11.21
C VAL A 138 -10.53 -8.72 12.03
N ARG A 139 -11.57 -8.18 11.39
CA ARG A 139 -12.71 -7.56 12.06
C ARG A 139 -13.92 -8.46 11.89
N GLY A 140 -14.48 -8.94 12.99
CA GLY A 140 -15.76 -9.65 13.02
C GLY A 140 -16.88 -8.79 13.60
N THR A 141 -18.12 -9.14 13.30
CA THR A 141 -19.33 -8.49 13.82
C THR A 141 -20.12 -9.47 14.67
N THR A 142 -20.46 -9.09 15.90
CA THR A 142 -21.27 -9.91 16.81
C THR A 142 -22.76 -9.90 16.44
N PRO A 143 -23.60 -10.80 16.98
CA PRO A 143 -25.05 -10.72 16.84
C PRO A 143 -25.66 -9.41 17.35
N ALA A 144 -24.99 -8.73 18.29
CA ALA A 144 -25.38 -7.42 18.82
C ALA A 144 -24.87 -6.24 17.98
N PHE A 145 -24.33 -6.50 16.78
CA PHE A 145 -23.77 -5.50 15.86
C PHE A 145 -22.57 -4.71 16.41
N THR A 146 -21.76 -5.34 17.29
CA THR A 146 -20.49 -4.77 17.76
C THR A 146 -19.30 -5.35 17.00
N ASN A 147 -18.23 -4.56 16.85
CA ASN A 147 -17.03 -4.98 16.12
C ASN A 147 -16.01 -5.61 17.06
N VAL A 148 -15.56 -6.82 16.74
CA VAL A 148 -14.41 -7.45 17.38
C VAL A 148 -13.23 -7.40 16.43
N VAL A 149 -12.15 -6.74 16.84
CA VAL A 149 -10.87 -6.78 16.11
C VAL A 149 -9.95 -7.76 16.82
N ALA A 150 -9.49 -8.75 16.07
CA ALA A 150 -8.63 -9.82 16.55
C ALA A 150 -7.55 -10.15 15.53
N THR A 151 -6.47 -10.77 16.00
CA THR A 151 -5.53 -11.44 15.11
C THR A 151 -5.73 -12.95 15.15
N TRP A 152 -5.54 -13.58 14.01
CA TRP A 152 -5.53 -15.02 13.84
C TRP A 152 -4.15 -15.48 13.38
N ARG A 153 -3.65 -16.58 13.96
CA ARG A 153 -2.46 -17.25 13.45
C ARG A 153 -2.54 -18.73 13.73
N ALA A 154 -2.49 -19.55 12.68
CA ALA A 154 -2.43 -21.01 12.76
C ALA A 154 -3.50 -21.61 13.71
N GLY A 155 -4.75 -21.16 13.57
CA GLY A 155 -5.89 -21.65 14.37
C GLY A 155 -6.09 -20.95 15.71
N THR A 156 -5.16 -20.09 16.13
CA THR A 156 -5.25 -19.38 17.41
C THR A 156 -5.72 -17.94 17.22
N TRP A 157 -6.66 -17.49 18.06
CA TRP A 157 -7.21 -16.14 18.07
C TRP A 157 -6.65 -15.30 19.23
N ARG A 158 -6.47 -14.01 18.98
CA ARG A 158 -6.15 -13.00 19.98
C ARG A 158 -7.01 -11.76 19.76
N THR A 159 -7.96 -11.50 20.67
CA THR A 159 -8.76 -10.27 20.64
C THR A 159 -7.91 -9.07 21.04
N LEU A 160 -7.99 -7.99 20.24
CA LEU A 160 -7.30 -6.72 20.49
C LEU A 160 -8.24 -5.64 21.01
N SER A 161 -9.48 -5.61 20.51
CA SER A 161 -10.52 -4.65 20.92
C SER A 161 -11.91 -5.19 20.52
N GLU A 162 -12.93 -4.74 21.26
CA GLU A 162 -14.35 -5.05 21.04
C GLU A 162 -15.16 -3.81 20.64
N ASP A 163 -14.47 -2.72 20.31
CA ASP A 163 -15.03 -1.39 20.00
C ASP A 163 -14.25 -0.65 18.89
N ALA A 164 -13.49 -1.38 18.09
CA ALA A 164 -12.63 -0.81 17.07
C ALA A 164 -13.38 -0.41 15.80
N PHE A 165 -12.94 0.71 15.20
CA PHE A 165 -13.42 1.18 13.90
C PHE A 165 -12.57 0.64 12.77
N THR A 166 -11.24 0.76 12.89
CA THR A 166 -10.27 0.24 11.93
C THR A 166 -8.98 -0.20 12.61
N ALA A 167 -8.17 -0.95 11.88
CA ALA A 167 -6.86 -1.36 12.32
C ALA A 167 -5.95 -1.65 11.11
N ALA A 168 -4.65 -1.52 11.32
CA ALA A 168 -3.61 -1.86 10.34
C ALA A 168 -2.61 -2.82 10.99
N ILE A 169 -2.08 -3.77 10.20
CA ILE A 169 -1.06 -4.73 10.64
C ILE A 169 0.17 -4.59 9.74
N GLY A 170 1.35 -4.55 10.35
CA GLY A 170 2.61 -4.47 9.66
C GLY A 170 3.12 -5.84 9.22
N PRO A 171 4.10 -5.89 8.31
CA PRO A 171 4.60 -7.13 7.73
C PRO A 171 5.18 -8.07 8.79
N LEU A 172 5.52 -7.58 9.97
CA LEU A 172 6.05 -8.41 11.03
C LEU A 172 5.10 -8.64 12.21
N GLY A 173 3.86 -8.14 12.17
CA GLY A 173 2.82 -8.42 13.18
C GLY A 173 2.59 -7.33 14.23
N ASP A 174 3.22 -6.16 14.07
CA ASP A 174 2.86 -4.94 14.81
C ASP A 174 1.48 -4.46 14.35
N VAL A 175 0.58 -4.13 15.27
CA VAL A 175 -0.82 -3.77 14.93
C VAL A 175 -1.16 -2.40 15.50
N ALA A 176 -1.76 -1.52 14.71
CA ALA A 176 -2.35 -0.28 15.19
C ALA A 176 -3.87 -0.38 15.12
N VAL A 177 -4.57 -0.04 16.20
CA VAL A 177 -6.03 -0.15 16.32
C VAL A 177 -6.60 1.20 16.73
N TRP A 178 -7.60 1.66 15.98
CA TRP A 178 -8.39 2.84 16.30
C TRP A 178 -9.73 2.43 16.90
N THR A 179 -10.01 2.94 18.10
CA THR A 179 -11.22 2.68 18.89
C THR A 179 -11.94 3.98 19.24
N GLY A 180 -13.15 3.88 19.79
CA GLY A 180 -13.86 5.04 20.36
C GLY A 180 -13.14 5.72 21.52
N GLN A 181 -12.22 5.01 22.18
CA GLN A 181 -11.48 5.51 23.34
C GLN A 181 -10.07 6.02 23.00
N GLY A 182 -9.71 6.07 21.71
CA GLY A 182 -8.36 6.45 21.28
C GLY A 182 -7.72 5.42 20.36
N THR A 183 -6.45 5.64 20.07
CA THR A 183 -5.66 4.78 19.17
C THR A 183 -4.53 4.13 19.94
N ARG A 184 -4.33 2.82 19.73
CA ARG A 184 -3.27 2.05 20.35
C ARG A 184 -2.43 1.31 19.32
N VAL A 185 -1.12 1.30 19.53
CA VAL A 185 -0.19 0.45 18.79
C VAL A 185 0.23 -0.70 19.68
N PHE A 186 0.02 -1.93 19.21
CA PHE A 186 0.42 -3.18 19.83
C PHE A 186 1.71 -3.65 19.15
N PRO A 187 2.87 -3.52 19.80
CA PRO A 187 4.10 -4.09 19.28
C PRO A 187 3.97 -5.60 19.11
N ARG A 188 4.74 -6.16 18.18
CA ARG A 188 4.67 -7.59 17.86
C ARG A 188 4.68 -8.51 19.08
N GLY A 189 3.69 -9.39 19.13
CA GLY A 189 3.54 -10.39 20.19
C GLY A 189 3.17 -9.82 21.57
N GLN A 190 3.04 -8.50 21.70
CA GLN A 190 2.63 -7.87 22.96
C GLN A 190 1.12 -7.70 23.01
N SER A 191 0.54 -7.93 24.20
CA SER A 191 -0.89 -7.70 24.46
C SER A 191 -1.19 -6.30 24.97
N ARG A 192 -0.18 -5.62 25.53
CA ARG A 192 -0.34 -4.24 26.02
C ARG A 192 -0.08 -3.26 24.89
N GLY A 193 -1.14 -2.54 24.50
CA GLY A 193 -1.02 -1.44 23.54
C GLY A 193 -0.38 -0.21 24.15
N ILE A 194 0.35 0.53 23.32
CA ILE A 194 0.88 1.87 23.60
C ILE A 194 -0.13 2.87 23.05
N GLU A 195 -0.59 3.78 23.89
CA GLU A 195 -1.50 4.85 23.47
C GLU A 195 -0.78 5.85 22.58
N VAL A 196 -1.43 6.22 21.48
CA VAL A 196 -0.93 7.23 20.55
C VAL A 196 -1.57 8.57 20.92
N PRO A 197 -0.80 9.55 21.39
CA PRO A 197 -1.36 10.85 21.74
C PRO A 197 -1.89 11.55 20.50
N ASN A 198 -3.02 12.26 20.64
CA ASN A 198 -3.54 13.13 19.59
C ASN A 198 -2.84 14.50 19.66
N PRO A 199 -1.98 14.88 18.70
CA PRO A 199 -1.24 16.13 18.77
C PRO A 199 -2.12 17.37 18.64
N PHE A 200 -3.36 17.22 18.17
CA PHE A 200 -4.29 18.32 17.96
C PHE A 200 -5.33 18.49 19.07
N GLY A 201 -5.36 17.60 20.08
CA GLY A 201 -6.29 17.73 21.22
C GLY A 201 -7.78 17.58 20.88
N GLY A 202 -8.13 17.11 19.67
CA GLY A 202 -9.50 17.00 19.15
C GLY A 202 -10.19 15.66 19.41
N THR A 203 -11.45 15.57 18.98
CA THR A 203 -12.37 14.43 19.25
C THR A 203 -12.02 13.15 18.49
N PHE A 204 -11.38 13.26 17.32
CA PHE A 204 -10.98 12.10 16.54
C PHE A 204 -9.51 11.77 16.80
N PRO A 205 -9.20 10.59 17.37
CA PRO A 205 -7.83 10.18 17.58
C PRO A 205 -7.17 9.77 16.24
N PRO A 206 -5.83 9.63 16.20
CA PRO A 206 -5.10 9.29 14.98
C PRO A 206 -5.61 7.99 14.32
N ASN A 207 -5.95 8.02 13.03
CA ASN A 207 -6.47 6.88 12.30
C ASN A 207 -5.33 6.10 11.60
N PRO A 208 -5.03 4.83 11.98
CA PRO A 208 -3.92 4.09 11.41
C PRO A 208 -4.18 3.72 9.95
N LEU A 209 -3.19 4.01 9.11
CA LEU A 209 -3.21 3.69 7.68
C LEU A 209 -2.32 2.49 7.36
N GLU A 210 -1.09 2.50 7.86
CA GLU A 210 -0.07 1.53 7.49
C GLU A 210 0.96 1.37 8.62
N VAL A 211 1.53 0.16 8.73
CA VAL A 211 2.59 -0.16 9.68
C VAL A 211 3.75 -0.78 8.91
N ASN A 212 4.96 -0.23 9.02
CA ASN A 212 6.14 -0.78 8.33
C ASN A 212 6.87 -1.87 9.14
N ALA A 213 7.93 -2.46 8.59
CA ALA A 213 8.67 -3.53 9.25
C ALA A 213 9.43 -3.07 10.52
N ARG A 214 9.59 -1.76 10.74
CA ARG A 214 10.18 -1.22 11.97
C ARG A 214 9.16 -0.98 13.08
N GLY A 215 7.87 -1.19 12.79
CA GLY A 215 6.77 -0.81 13.67
C GLY A 215 6.49 0.70 13.70
N ASP A 216 7.02 1.46 12.72
CA ASP A 216 6.54 2.82 12.51
C ASP A 216 5.11 2.75 11.96
N VAL A 217 4.25 3.68 12.37
CA VAL A 217 2.84 3.71 11.96
C VAL A 217 2.51 5.03 11.29
N LEU A 218 1.94 4.96 10.09
CA LEU A 218 1.40 6.09 9.38
C LEU A 218 -0.05 6.33 9.80
N PHE A 219 -0.38 7.59 10.09
CA PHE A 219 -1.70 8.00 10.57
C PHE A 219 -2.28 9.09 9.68
N ASP A 220 -3.59 9.00 9.42
CA ASP A 220 -4.41 10.18 9.14
C ASP A 220 -4.70 10.89 10.46
N LEU A 221 -4.59 12.21 10.43
CA LEU A 221 -4.89 13.11 11.54
C LEU A 221 -5.95 14.12 11.09
N TRP A 222 -6.85 14.46 12.01
CA TRP A 222 -7.95 15.40 11.76
C TRP A 222 -7.87 16.56 12.75
N PRO A 223 -7.16 17.64 12.41
CA PRO A 223 -7.19 18.88 13.17
C PRO A 223 -8.59 19.47 13.21
N ASP A 224 -8.96 20.09 14.33
CA ASP A 224 -10.24 20.80 14.47
C ASP A 224 -10.35 22.02 13.53
N SER A 225 -9.22 22.57 13.10
CA SER A 225 -9.16 23.63 12.07
C SER A 225 -9.63 23.18 10.69
N GLY A 226 -9.85 21.87 10.50
CA GLY A 226 -10.15 21.27 9.21
C GLY A 226 -8.89 20.87 8.44
N GLY A 227 -9.11 20.13 7.34
CA GLY A 227 -8.07 19.62 6.46
C GLY A 227 -7.30 18.42 7.04
N THR A 228 -7.35 17.27 6.36
CA THR A 228 -6.59 16.08 6.76
C THR A 228 -5.08 16.37 6.82
N ARG A 229 -4.40 15.89 7.87
CA ARG A 229 -2.94 15.85 7.98
C ARG A 229 -2.48 14.41 8.04
N VAL A 230 -1.19 14.20 7.76
CA VAL A 230 -0.54 12.90 7.92
C VAL A 230 0.46 12.99 9.04
N GLY A 231 0.52 11.96 9.87
CA GLY A 231 1.53 11.82 10.93
C GLY A 231 2.24 10.49 10.86
N LEU A 232 3.52 10.50 11.23
CA LEU A 232 4.34 9.30 11.40
C LEU A 232 4.64 9.10 12.87
N TRP A 233 4.15 7.99 13.42
CA TRP A 233 4.49 7.54 14.76
C TRP A 233 5.72 6.64 14.71
N ARG A 234 6.75 7.00 15.49
CA ARG A 234 8.00 6.25 15.60
C ARG A 234 8.49 6.32 17.03
N ARG A 235 8.81 5.16 17.62
CA ARG A 235 9.42 5.03 18.95
C ARG A 235 8.68 5.84 20.03
N GLY A 236 7.34 5.81 20.02
CA GLY A 236 6.50 6.50 21.01
C GLY A 236 6.18 7.97 20.70
N ALA A 237 6.74 8.56 19.64
CA ALA A 237 6.47 9.94 19.25
C ALA A 237 5.72 10.01 17.93
N LEU A 238 4.63 10.79 17.87
CA LEU A 238 3.89 11.10 16.65
C LEU A 238 4.37 12.44 16.09
N THR A 239 4.88 12.45 14.87
CA THR A 239 5.34 13.64 14.15
C THR A 239 4.42 13.93 12.98
N GLU A 240 3.83 15.13 12.92
CA GLU A 240 3.08 15.60 11.76
C GLU A 240 4.05 15.93 10.61
N LEU A 241 3.67 15.63 9.36
CA LEU A 241 4.61 15.69 8.22
C LEU A 241 4.74 17.08 7.59
N GLY A 242 3.78 17.97 7.82
CA GLY A 242 3.64 19.28 7.21
C GLY A 242 2.76 19.25 5.96
N THR A 243 2.74 20.38 5.26
CA THR A 243 2.10 20.54 3.95
C THR A 243 3.05 21.25 2.97
N LEU A 244 2.68 21.31 1.68
CA LEU A 244 3.37 22.13 0.66
C LEU A 244 2.86 23.59 0.61
N GLY A 245 2.31 24.07 1.73
CA GLY A 245 1.84 25.45 1.89
C GLY A 245 0.31 25.61 1.86
N GLY A 246 -0.44 24.56 1.52
CA GLY A 246 -1.89 24.49 1.70
C GLY A 246 -2.29 23.88 3.04
N ASP A 247 -3.56 23.48 3.15
CA ASP A 247 -4.16 23.02 4.40
C ASP A 247 -4.45 21.52 4.41
N GLN A 248 -3.90 20.73 3.48
CA GLN A 248 -4.14 19.28 3.45
C GLN A 248 -2.88 18.49 3.08
N THR A 249 -2.71 17.34 3.72
CA THR A 249 -1.79 16.28 3.32
C THR A 249 -2.54 14.95 3.45
N ILE A 250 -2.45 14.10 2.43
CA ILE A 250 -3.18 12.84 2.31
C ILE A 250 -2.20 11.75 1.91
N ALA A 251 -2.09 10.70 2.72
CA ALA A 251 -1.32 9.51 2.36
C ALA A 251 -2.20 8.53 1.60
N ALA A 252 -3.28 8.00 2.20
CA ALA A 252 -4.14 7.05 1.53
C ALA A 252 -5.35 7.72 0.85
N VAL A 253 -5.60 7.40 -0.43
CA VAL A 253 -6.83 7.81 -1.12
C VAL A 253 -7.84 6.66 -1.08
N PRO A 254 -8.95 6.75 -0.33
CA PRO A 254 -9.95 5.69 -0.26
C PRO A 254 -10.52 5.33 -1.64
N GLY A 255 -10.76 4.04 -1.89
CA GLY A 255 -11.38 3.56 -3.13
C GLY A 255 -10.44 3.34 -4.31
N PHE A 256 -9.15 3.63 -4.15
CA PHE A 256 -8.06 3.24 -5.05
C PHE A 256 -7.26 2.09 -4.40
N GLY A 257 -6.42 1.38 -5.15
CA GLY A 257 -5.76 0.14 -4.70
C GLY A 257 -4.90 0.26 -3.43
N ARG A 258 -4.27 -0.85 -3.02
CA ARG A 258 -3.46 -0.93 -1.78
C ARG A 258 -1.99 -0.62 -2.05
N GLY A 259 -1.74 0.58 -2.56
CA GLY A 259 -0.38 1.11 -2.61
C GLY A 259 0.19 1.26 -1.19
N ARG A 260 1.49 1.00 -1.03
CA ARG A 260 2.23 1.29 0.21
C ARG A 260 2.60 2.76 0.24
N TYR A 261 2.29 3.48 1.29
CA TYR A 261 2.59 4.90 1.48
C TYR A 261 3.76 5.15 2.42
N LEU A 262 4.17 4.12 3.18
CA LEU A 262 5.31 4.13 4.10
C LEU A 262 6.27 2.99 3.75
N ASN A 263 7.56 3.28 3.59
CA ASN A 263 8.59 2.25 3.44
C ASN A 263 9.33 1.96 4.76
N ASP A 264 10.20 0.93 4.78
CA ASP A 264 10.92 0.50 5.97
C ASP A 264 12.07 1.44 6.34
N ALA A 265 12.51 2.31 5.43
CA ALA A 265 13.39 3.43 5.74
C ALA A 265 12.64 4.54 6.49
N GLY A 266 11.30 4.52 6.46
CA GLY A 266 10.43 5.50 7.09
C GLY A 266 10.22 6.75 6.25
N GLU A 267 10.42 6.63 4.95
CA GLU A 267 10.00 7.62 3.97
C GLU A 267 8.51 7.44 3.70
N VAL A 268 7.81 8.57 3.55
CA VAL A 268 6.37 8.61 3.31
C VAL A 268 6.12 9.28 1.97
N THR A 269 5.13 8.78 1.22
CA THR A 269 4.60 9.46 0.04
C THR A 269 3.11 9.75 0.20
N GLY A 270 2.61 10.65 -0.62
CA GLY A 270 1.19 10.94 -0.73
C GLY A 270 0.94 12.13 -1.64
N SER A 271 -0.14 12.86 -1.37
CA SER A 271 -0.46 14.14 -2.00
C SER A 271 -0.55 15.23 -0.93
N SER A 272 0.01 16.41 -1.18
CA SER A 272 -0.11 17.57 -0.30
C SER A 272 -0.61 18.76 -1.10
N GLU A 273 -1.49 19.52 -0.48
CA GLU A 273 -2.04 20.74 -1.05
C GLU A 273 -0.98 21.85 -0.98
N THR A 274 -0.83 22.56 -2.08
CA THR A 274 0.03 23.75 -2.17
C THR A 274 -0.74 25.00 -1.78
N ALA A 275 -0.03 26.12 -1.62
CA ALA A 275 -0.67 27.41 -1.35
C ALA A 275 -1.68 27.87 -2.42
N SER A 276 -1.64 27.30 -3.64
CA SER A 276 -2.62 27.57 -4.69
C SER A 276 -3.85 26.65 -4.66
N GLY A 277 -3.93 25.73 -3.71
CA GLY A 277 -4.99 24.71 -3.61
C GLY A 277 -4.81 23.51 -4.54
N ALA A 278 -3.70 23.44 -5.28
CA ALA A 278 -3.38 22.30 -6.12
C ALA A 278 -2.78 21.15 -5.30
N TYR A 279 -3.10 19.91 -5.65
CA TYR A 279 -2.47 18.74 -5.03
C TYR A 279 -1.20 18.33 -5.76
N HIS A 280 -0.12 18.19 -5.01
CA HIS A 280 1.20 17.80 -5.49
C HIS A 280 1.65 16.51 -4.79
N ALA A 281 2.22 15.57 -5.54
CA ALA A 281 2.84 14.38 -4.99
C ALA A 281 4.07 14.79 -4.17
N PHE A 282 4.26 14.18 -3.00
CA PHE A 282 5.42 14.47 -2.17
C PHE A 282 6.17 13.20 -1.77
N ARG A 283 7.45 13.38 -1.42
CA ARG A 283 8.20 12.43 -0.60
C ARG A 283 8.66 13.12 0.68
N TRP A 284 8.29 12.57 1.81
CA TRP A 284 8.74 13.02 3.12
C TRP A 284 9.83 12.09 3.65
N ARG A 285 10.90 12.68 4.16
CA ARG A 285 11.98 11.95 4.81
C ARG A 285 12.62 12.82 5.89
N ASP A 286 12.79 12.27 7.08
CA ASP A 286 13.57 12.86 8.18
C ASP A 286 13.21 14.34 8.44
N GLY A 287 11.91 14.64 8.49
CA GLY A 287 11.39 16.00 8.77
C GLY A 287 11.26 16.91 7.56
N ARG A 288 11.63 16.45 6.35
CA ARG A 288 11.58 17.24 5.13
C ARG A 288 10.58 16.68 4.12
N MET A 289 9.58 17.47 3.77
CA MET A 289 8.70 17.22 2.62
C MET A 289 9.36 17.75 1.34
N THR A 290 9.46 16.90 0.32
CA THR A 290 9.97 17.24 -1.01
C THR A 290 8.83 17.12 -2.02
N ASP A 291 8.54 18.20 -2.74
CA ASP A 291 7.61 18.19 -3.86
C ASP A 291 8.20 17.39 -5.03
N LEU A 292 7.43 16.44 -5.57
CA LEU A 292 7.81 15.61 -6.71
C LEU A 292 7.20 16.11 -8.02
N THR A 293 6.36 17.14 -7.98
CA THR A 293 5.63 17.65 -9.13
C THR A 293 6.58 18.30 -10.14
N PRO A 294 6.63 17.84 -11.40
CA PRO A 294 7.37 18.53 -12.44
C PRO A 294 6.78 19.91 -12.71
N THR A 295 7.62 20.88 -13.05
CA THR A 295 7.17 22.27 -13.35
C THR A 295 6.17 22.36 -14.50
N SER A 296 6.11 21.35 -15.37
CA SER A 296 5.14 21.25 -16.47
C SER A 296 3.77 20.71 -16.06
N ALA A 297 3.61 20.20 -14.83
CA ALA A 297 2.37 19.61 -14.33
C ALA A 297 1.70 20.54 -13.31
N THR A 298 0.38 20.65 -13.39
CA THR A 298 -0.41 21.51 -12.47
C THR A 298 -0.93 20.76 -11.24
N SER A 299 -1.02 19.43 -11.31
CA SER A 299 -1.37 18.59 -10.17
C SER A 299 -0.83 17.18 -10.36
N THR A 300 -0.32 16.59 -9.28
CA THR A 300 0.12 15.20 -9.23
C THR A 300 -0.34 14.55 -7.92
N ARG A 301 -0.41 13.22 -7.91
CA ARG A 301 -0.76 12.43 -6.72
C ARG A 301 0.22 11.29 -6.54
N GLY A 302 0.75 11.12 -5.33
CA GLY A 302 1.54 9.94 -4.96
C GLY A 302 0.62 8.83 -4.45
N PHE A 303 0.76 7.62 -5.02
CA PHE A 303 -0.07 6.46 -4.67
C PHE A 303 0.72 5.30 -4.05
N SER A 304 2.03 5.24 -4.25
CA SER A 304 2.86 4.22 -3.63
C SER A 304 4.34 4.58 -3.57
N ILE A 305 5.03 4.17 -2.52
CA ILE A 305 6.49 4.18 -2.36
C ILE A 305 7.01 2.74 -2.23
N ASN A 306 8.13 2.42 -2.88
CA ASN A 306 8.81 1.14 -2.73
C ASN A 306 9.93 1.21 -1.67
N GLN A 307 10.57 0.07 -1.38
CA GLN A 307 11.64 -0.02 -0.37
C GLN A 307 12.94 0.67 -0.81
N LEU A 308 13.05 1.04 -2.09
CA LEU A 308 14.16 1.84 -2.60
C LEU A 308 13.92 3.35 -2.41
N GLY A 309 12.67 3.76 -2.14
CA GLY A 309 12.27 5.17 -2.03
C GLY A 309 11.85 5.79 -3.36
N ASP A 310 11.55 4.97 -4.38
CA ASP A 310 10.87 5.40 -5.60
C ASP A 310 9.37 5.49 -5.35
N VAL A 311 8.73 6.49 -5.96
CA VAL A 311 7.29 6.76 -5.83
C VAL A 311 6.59 6.53 -7.16
N ALA A 312 5.44 5.86 -7.15
CA ALA A 312 4.51 5.83 -8.28
C ALA A 312 3.24 6.62 -7.96
N GLY A 313 2.65 7.17 -9.02
CA GLY A 313 1.42 7.92 -8.88
C GLY A 313 0.87 8.43 -10.20
N THR A 314 0.13 9.54 -10.17
CA THR A 314 -0.46 10.12 -11.39
C THR A 314 -0.17 11.60 -11.52
N SER A 315 -0.34 12.10 -12.74
CA SER A 315 -0.18 13.52 -13.09
C SER A 315 -1.30 13.95 -13.99
N ALA A 316 -1.86 15.13 -13.72
CA ALA A 316 -2.81 15.74 -14.63
C ALA A 316 -2.14 16.05 -15.96
N ILE A 317 -2.85 15.77 -17.06
CA ILE A 317 -2.43 16.12 -18.42
C ILE A 317 -3.10 17.45 -18.78
N PRO A 318 -2.34 18.54 -18.98
CA PRO A 318 -2.89 19.87 -19.26
C PRO A 318 -3.90 19.87 -20.42
N GLY A 319 -5.03 20.56 -20.23
CA GLY A 319 -6.06 20.74 -21.27
C GLY A 319 -6.95 19.53 -21.56
N THR A 320 -6.77 18.38 -20.88
CA THR A 320 -7.53 17.15 -21.21
C THR A 320 -8.49 16.68 -20.10
N GLY A 321 -8.31 17.15 -18.86
CA GLY A 321 -9.03 16.62 -17.69
C GLY A 321 -8.68 15.17 -17.32
N ARG A 322 -7.63 14.59 -17.93
CA ARG A 322 -7.17 13.21 -17.73
C ARG A 322 -5.88 13.15 -16.93
N TYR A 323 -5.58 11.96 -16.42
CA TYR A 323 -4.35 11.66 -15.68
C TYR A 323 -3.52 10.60 -16.41
N GLU A 324 -2.21 10.82 -16.49
CA GLU A 324 -1.22 9.81 -16.87
C GLU A 324 -0.54 9.23 -15.62
N GLY A 325 0.05 8.06 -15.77
CA GLY A 325 0.89 7.46 -14.74
C GLY A 325 2.25 8.14 -14.64
N ARG A 326 2.84 8.17 -13.45
CA ARG A 326 4.20 8.62 -13.23
C ARG A 326 4.96 7.75 -12.24
N VAL A 327 6.27 7.66 -12.44
CA VAL A 327 7.24 7.13 -11.47
C VAL A 327 8.32 8.16 -11.24
N TRP A 328 8.50 8.55 -9.98
CA TRP A 328 9.57 9.42 -9.50
C TRP A 328 10.60 8.56 -8.78
N THR A 329 11.80 8.44 -9.35
CA THR A 329 12.85 7.65 -8.72
C THR A 329 13.51 8.42 -7.60
N ARG A 330 14.10 7.70 -6.64
CA ARG A 330 14.85 8.27 -5.53
C ARG A 330 16.02 9.16 -5.98
N THR A 331 16.50 8.95 -7.20
CA THR A 331 17.59 9.70 -7.85
C THR A 331 17.12 10.96 -8.56
N GLY A 332 15.81 11.27 -8.51
CA GLY A 332 15.22 12.48 -9.12
C GLY A 332 14.78 12.30 -10.58
N ARG A 333 14.83 11.09 -11.15
CA ARG A 333 14.35 10.83 -12.52
C ARG A 333 12.83 10.66 -12.50
N THR A 334 12.14 11.34 -13.40
CA THR A 334 10.69 11.18 -13.58
C THR A 334 10.41 10.43 -14.88
N THR A 335 9.54 9.42 -14.84
CA THR A 335 9.10 8.65 -16.00
C THR A 335 7.57 8.73 -16.12
N ALA A 336 7.07 9.16 -17.28
CA ALA A 336 5.65 9.09 -17.58
C ALA A 336 5.26 7.70 -18.09
N LEU A 337 4.08 7.24 -17.72
CA LEU A 337 3.50 5.96 -18.11
C LEU A 337 2.14 6.21 -18.75
N ALA A 338 2.07 5.98 -20.06
CA ALA A 338 0.85 6.18 -20.81
C ALA A 338 -0.22 5.12 -20.43
N PRO A 339 -1.52 5.48 -20.44
CA PRO A 339 -2.60 4.51 -20.43
C PRO A 339 -2.50 3.52 -21.60
N THR A 340 -3.16 2.38 -21.47
CA THR A 340 -3.09 1.32 -22.48
C THR A 340 -3.88 1.62 -23.75
N ALA A 341 -4.80 2.60 -23.69
CA ALA A 341 -5.52 3.14 -24.84
C ALA A 341 -5.73 4.67 -24.70
N ALA A 342 -5.86 5.36 -25.84
CA ALA A 342 -5.86 6.81 -25.90
C ALA A 342 -7.06 7.49 -25.22
N ASP A 343 -8.17 6.77 -25.01
CA ASP A 343 -9.39 7.25 -24.35
C ASP A 343 -9.41 6.96 -22.84
N ARG A 344 -8.40 6.26 -22.33
CA ARG A 344 -8.28 5.85 -20.92
C ARG A 344 -7.62 6.93 -20.07
N LYS A 345 -7.83 6.86 -18.75
CA LYS A 345 -7.05 7.60 -17.74
C LYS A 345 -6.50 6.64 -16.69
N ILE A 346 -5.32 6.91 -16.16
CA ILE A 346 -4.77 6.14 -15.03
C ILE A 346 -5.44 6.63 -13.75
N ASP A 347 -6.05 5.72 -12.99
CA ASP A 347 -6.71 6.03 -11.72
C ASP A 347 -5.70 6.03 -10.56
N TRP A 348 -4.83 5.02 -10.51
CA TRP A 348 -3.80 4.85 -9.49
C TRP A 348 -2.73 3.86 -9.94
N LEU A 349 -1.55 3.90 -9.31
CA LEU A 349 -0.43 2.98 -9.55
C LEU A 349 0.25 2.58 -8.23
N ALA A 350 0.82 1.38 -8.20
CA ALA A 350 1.68 0.90 -7.13
C ALA A 350 2.94 0.22 -7.68
N LEU A 351 4.00 0.24 -6.86
CA LEU A 351 5.30 -0.35 -7.19
C LEU A 351 5.50 -1.69 -6.49
N SER A 352 6.15 -2.61 -7.20
CA SER A 352 6.78 -3.77 -6.56
C SER A 352 7.77 -3.32 -5.48
N PRO A 353 7.85 -4.03 -4.34
CA PRO A 353 8.59 -3.53 -3.18
C PRO A 353 10.07 -3.27 -3.44
N PHE A 354 10.72 -4.10 -4.27
CA PHE A 354 12.16 -4.01 -4.55
C PHE A 354 12.49 -3.83 -6.04
N GLY A 355 11.47 -3.65 -6.89
CA GLY A 355 11.64 -3.65 -8.34
C GLY A 355 10.99 -2.43 -9.01
N THR A 356 11.04 -2.46 -10.35
CA THR A 356 10.47 -1.42 -11.22
C THR A 356 9.11 -1.80 -11.79
N SER A 357 8.56 -2.95 -11.39
CA SER A 357 7.23 -3.36 -11.84
C SER A 357 6.18 -2.44 -11.25
N VAL A 358 5.28 -2.00 -12.11
CA VAL A 358 4.15 -1.14 -11.79
C VAL A 358 2.87 -1.94 -11.98
N VAL A 359 1.93 -1.80 -11.07
CA VAL A 359 0.57 -2.31 -11.20
C VAL A 359 -0.41 -1.18 -10.90
N GLY A 360 -1.62 -1.24 -11.44
CA GLY A 360 -2.62 -0.23 -11.12
C GLY A 360 -3.97 -0.51 -11.75
N ALA A 361 -4.75 0.55 -11.90
CA ALA A 361 -5.95 0.53 -12.71
C ALA A 361 -6.04 1.78 -13.59
N GLU A 362 -6.69 1.61 -14.73
CA GLU A 362 -7.15 2.68 -15.59
C GLU A 362 -8.66 2.58 -15.80
N SER A 363 -9.31 3.68 -16.16
CA SER A 363 -10.73 3.67 -16.49
C SER A 363 -11.01 4.19 -17.90
N ASP A 364 -12.08 3.68 -18.51
CA ASP A 364 -12.67 4.24 -19.72
C ASP A 364 -13.62 5.42 -19.43
N GLY A 365 -14.21 6.00 -20.48
CA GLY A 365 -15.19 7.09 -20.37
C GLY A 365 -16.52 6.69 -19.72
N ALA A 366 -16.78 5.40 -19.58
CA ALA A 366 -17.96 4.84 -18.89
C ALA A 366 -17.66 4.44 -17.43
N PHE A 367 -16.47 4.81 -16.91
CA PHE A 367 -16.00 4.49 -15.57
C PHE A 367 -15.79 2.99 -15.30
N ASN A 368 -15.70 2.16 -16.34
CA ASN A 368 -15.24 0.79 -16.16
C ASN A 368 -13.74 0.81 -15.89
N ARG A 369 -13.33 0.16 -14.80
CA ARG A 369 -11.93 0.01 -14.43
C ARG A 369 -11.32 -1.25 -15.00
N HIS A 370 -10.05 -1.14 -15.39
CA HIS A 370 -9.25 -2.21 -15.95
C HIS A 370 -7.91 -2.26 -15.21
N ALA A 371 -7.61 -3.42 -14.61
CA ALA A 371 -6.34 -3.66 -13.98
C ALA A 371 -5.22 -3.70 -15.04
N ILE A 372 -4.11 -3.05 -14.74
CA ILE A 372 -2.95 -2.92 -15.63
C ILE A 372 -1.67 -3.27 -14.89
N SER A 373 -0.67 -3.73 -15.63
CA SER A 373 0.64 -4.07 -15.07
C SER A 373 1.75 -3.87 -16.09
N SER A 374 2.93 -3.52 -15.61
CA SER A 374 4.18 -3.59 -16.36
C SER A 374 5.01 -4.84 -16.03
N ALA A 375 4.57 -5.66 -15.06
CA ALA A 375 5.22 -6.93 -14.77
C ALA A 375 5.09 -7.83 -16.00
N GLY A 376 6.24 -8.34 -16.45
CA GLY A 376 6.40 -9.03 -17.73
C GLY A 376 5.37 -10.14 -17.96
N TRP A 377 4.91 -10.16 -19.20
CA TRP A 377 4.40 -11.35 -19.86
C TRP A 377 5.58 -12.13 -20.41
#